data_AF-A0A9D7FJL3-F1
#
_entry.id   AF-A0A9D7FJL3-F1
#
_cell.length_a   1.000
_cell.length_b   1.000
_cell.length_c   1.000
_cell.angle_alpha   90.00
_cell.angle_beta   90.00
_cell.angle_gamma   90.00
#
_symmetry.space_group_name_H-M   'P 1'
#
loop_
_entity.id
_entity.type
_entity.pdbx_description
1 polymer ?
#
loop_
_entity_poly.entity_id
_entity_poly.type
_entity_poly.pdbx_seq_one_letter_code
_entity_poly.pdbx_strand_id
1 'polypeptide(L)'
;MIIGHEPGTRPGNSPHLRRTQTGRNVDPEGFRVPEGKPFIAVEDVVTTGGSVMEAAQLAIAAGGRLAGICSILNRSGRQSPFGEEVPYFSLLEVRFPTFSETDCPFCAQGIPIDAPGTRRAGE
;
A
#
# COMPACT_ATOMS: atom_id res chain seq x y z
N MET A 1 0.38 -2.64 5.82
CA MET A 1 -0.88 -1.90 5.99
C MET A 1 -1.29 -1.76 7.46
N ILE A 2 -1.23 -0.54 7.97
CA ILE A 2 -1.75 -0.14 9.29
C ILE A 2 -2.89 0.84 9.04
N ILE A 3 -4.05 0.68 9.70
CA ILE A 3 -5.15 1.64 9.62
C ILE A 3 -5.20 2.42 10.93
N GLY A 4 -4.85 3.71 10.87
CA GLY A 4 -4.89 4.60 12.04
C GLY A 4 -6.29 5.17 12.27
N HIS A 5 -6.76 5.13 13.52
CA HIS A 5 -7.98 5.79 14.02
C HIS A 5 -7.59 6.77 15.13
N GLU A 6 -8.05 8.02 15.09
CA GLU A 6 -7.88 9.04 16.15
C GLU A 6 -9.09 10.02 16.10
N PRO A 7 -9.61 10.51 17.25
CA PRO A 7 -8.79 11.20 18.26
C PRO A 7 -8.87 10.61 19.68
N GLY A 8 -7.70 10.45 20.32
CA GLY A 8 -7.55 10.26 21.78
C GLY A 8 -7.23 8.84 22.26
N THR A 9 -6.87 7.90 21.38
CA THR A 9 -6.59 6.52 21.80
C THR A 9 -5.09 6.26 21.77
N ARG A 10 -4.54 5.78 22.88
CA ARG A 10 -3.12 5.36 22.98
C ARG A 10 -2.73 4.51 21.75
N PRO A 11 -1.49 4.64 21.23
CA PRO A 11 -1.00 4.05 19.98
C PRO A 11 -1.01 2.50 19.85
N GLY A 12 -1.75 1.77 20.70
CA GLY A 12 -1.85 0.32 20.71
C GLY A 12 -3.18 -0.28 20.22
N ASN A 13 -4.19 0.53 19.87
CA ASN A 13 -5.54 0.03 19.49
C ASN A 13 -5.91 0.30 18.02
N SER A 14 -4.92 0.48 17.14
CA SER A 14 -5.20 0.64 15.71
C SER A 14 -5.67 -0.70 15.10
N PRO A 15 -6.82 -0.73 14.42
CA PRO A 15 -7.29 -1.95 13.80
C PRO A 15 -6.36 -2.31 12.61
N HIS A 16 -5.94 -3.57 12.51
CA HIS A 16 -5.01 -4.05 11.49
C HIS A 16 -5.69 -5.03 10.54
N LEU A 17 -5.49 -4.89 9.23
CA LEU A 17 -5.89 -5.89 8.23
C LEU A 17 -4.73 -6.82 7.93
N ARG A 18 -5.02 -8.11 7.72
CA ARG A 18 -4.01 -9.13 7.41
C ARG A 18 -4.15 -9.58 5.97
N ARG A 19 -3.03 -9.77 5.28
CA ARG A 19 -3.01 -10.41 3.96
C ARG A 19 -3.06 -11.94 4.08
N THR A 20 -3.87 -12.56 3.22
CA THR A 20 -3.91 -14.01 3.01
C THR A 20 -2.75 -14.48 2.12
N GLN A 21 -2.50 -15.80 2.09
CA GLN A 21 -1.55 -16.40 1.13
C GLN A 21 -1.91 -16.14 -0.34
N THR A 22 -3.19 -15.84 -0.64
CA THR A 22 -3.65 -15.47 -1.99
C THR A 22 -3.42 -14.00 -2.35
N GLY A 23 -2.84 -13.20 -1.43
CA GLY A 23 -2.57 -11.78 -1.63
C GLY A 23 -3.75 -10.84 -1.36
N ARG A 24 -4.93 -11.39 -1.02
CA ARG A 24 -6.12 -10.62 -0.64
C ARG A 24 -6.08 -10.17 0.81
N ASN A 25 -6.60 -8.98 1.09
CA ASN A 25 -6.77 -8.50 2.46
C ASN A 25 -8.00 -9.17 3.09
N VAL A 26 -7.86 -9.66 4.31
CA VAL A 26 -8.97 -10.18 5.11
C VAL A 26 -9.07 -9.41 6.41
N ASP A 27 -10.32 -9.25 6.84
CA ASP A 27 -10.70 -8.77 8.16
C ASP A 27 -10.34 -9.85 9.19
N PRO A 28 -9.36 -9.62 10.09
CA PRO A 28 -9.16 -10.52 11.22
C PRO A 28 -10.26 -10.31 12.26
N GLU A 29 -10.80 -11.41 12.81
CA GLU A 29 -11.79 -11.36 13.90
C GLU A 29 -11.38 -10.34 14.98
N GLY A 30 -12.13 -9.23 15.06
CA GLY A 30 -11.85 -8.12 15.97
C GLY A 30 -11.47 -6.79 15.30
N PHE A 31 -11.29 -6.74 13.97
CA PHE A 31 -11.19 -5.47 13.25
C PHE A 31 -12.55 -4.77 13.28
N ARG A 32 -12.69 -3.78 14.18
CA ARG A 32 -13.88 -2.94 14.28
C ARG A 32 -13.51 -1.52 13.90
N VAL A 33 -14.07 -1.05 12.79
CA VAL A 33 -14.05 0.37 12.45
C VAL A 33 -15.32 0.97 13.03
N PRO A 34 -15.23 1.96 13.94
CA PRO A 34 -16.42 2.59 14.46
C PRO A 34 -17.11 3.36 13.33
N GLU A 35 -18.42 3.20 13.22
CA GLU A 35 -19.22 3.75 12.13
C GLU A 35 -19.03 5.28 11.99
N GLY A 36 -18.82 5.73 10.76
CA GLY A 36 -18.62 7.13 10.38
C GLY A 36 -17.28 7.74 10.83
N LYS A 37 -16.42 7.00 11.55
CA LYS A 37 -15.16 7.55 12.02
C LYS A 37 -14.15 7.72 10.88
N PRO A 38 -13.43 8.87 10.87
CA PRO A 38 -12.35 9.07 9.92
C PRO A 38 -11.20 8.10 10.20
N PHE A 39 -10.56 7.61 9.14
CA PHE A 39 -9.32 6.83 9.24
C PHE A 39 -8.31 7.25 8.17
N ILE A 40 -7.04 6.99 8.46
CA ILE A 40 -5.94 7.13 7.49
C ILE A 40 -5.37 5.74 7.20
N ALA A 41 -5.27 5.39 5.92
CA ALA A 41 -4.61 4.16 5.49
C ALA A 41 -3.10 4.40 5.35
N VAL A 42 -2.29 3.57 6.00
CA VAL A 42 -0.83 3.71 6.01
C VAL A 42 -0.17 2.47 5.39
N GLU A 43 0.73 2.69 4.44
CA GLU A 43 1.56 1.66 3.82
C GLU A 43 3.05 2.02 3.90
N ASP A 44 3.94 1.03 3.89
CA ASP A 44 5.37 1.27 3.84
C ASP A 44 5.80 1.83 2.47
N VAL A 45 5.44 1.13 1.39
CA VAL A 45 5.83 1.45 0.02
C VAL A 45 4.62 1.37 -0.90
N VAL A 46 4.31 2.48 -1.55
CA VAL A 46 3.29 2.55 -2.60
C VAL A 46 3.96 2.38 -3.96
N THR A 47 3.67 1.26 -4.63
CA THR A 47 3.98 1.05 -6.05
C THR A 47 2.78 1.48 -6.90
N THR A 48 1.81 0.62 -7.17
CA THR A 48 0.58 1.02 -7.88
C THR A 48 -0.45 1.67 -6.97
N GLY A 49 -0.40 1.37 -5.67
CA GLY A 49 -1.42 1.74 -4.68
C GLY A 49 -2.57 0.74 -4.55
N GLY A 50 -2.63 -0.30 -5.38
CA GLY A 50 -3.77 -1.23 -5.39
C GLY A 50 -4.04 -1.91 -4.04
N SER A 51 -3.00 -2.39 -3.36
CA SER A 51 -3.16 -3.13 -2.10
C SER A 51 -3.67 -2.28 -0.93
N VAL A 52 -3.19 -1.04 -0.81
CA VAL A 52 -3.68 -0.13 0.24
C VAL A 52 -5.11 0.34 -0.05
N MET A 53 -5.46 0.52 -1.32
CA MET A 53 -6.83 0.88 -1.71
C MET A 53 -7.82 -0.27 -1.47
N GLU A 54 -7.45 -1.52 -1.78
CA GLU A 54 -8.29 -2.70 -1.51
C GLU A 54 -8.65 -2.79 -0.01
N ALA A 55 -7.68 -2.61 0.87
CA ALA A 55 -7.94 -2.67 2.30
C ALA A 55 -8.60 -1.39 2.85
N ALA A 56 -8.40 -0.23 2.24
CA ALA A 56 -9.19 0.96 2.56
C ALA A 56 -10.68 0.75 2.21
N GLN A 57 -10.97 0.08 1.09
CA GLN A 57 -12.34 -0.28 0.71
C GLN A 57 -13.00 -1.25 1.70
N LEU A 58 -12.25 -2.22 2.24
CA LEU A 58 -12.76 -3.07 3.32
C LEU A 58 -13.11 -2.26 4.58
N ALA A 59 -12.25 -1.31 4.96
CA ALA A 59 -12.52 -0.44 6.10
C ALA A 59 -13.73 0.50 5.86
N ILE A 60 -13.91 0.98 4.63
CA ILE A 60 -15.09 1.74 4.21
C ILE A 60 -16.35 0.87 4.29
N ALA A 61 -16.29 -0.35 3.77
CA ALA A 61 -17.40 -1.31 3.83
C ALA A 61 -17.77 -1.69 5.27
N ALA A 62 -16.80 -1.66 6.19
CA ALA A 62 -17.01 -1.83 7.64
C ALA A 62 -17.55 -0.56 8.34
N GLY A 63 -17.89 0.49 7.61
CA GLY A 63 -18.47 1.74 8.14
C GLY A 63 -17.48 2.87 8.37
N GLY A 64 -16.20 2.69 8.01
CA GLY A 64 -15.19 3.74 8.11
C GLY A 64 -15.33 4.84 7.05
N ARG A 65 -14.80 6.03 7.36
CA ARG A 65 -14.67 7.12 6.39
C ARG A 65 -13.20 7.39 6.08
N LEU A 66 -12.76 7.10 4.86
CA LEU A 66 -11.38 7.37 4.44
C LEU A 66 -11.12 8.88 4.45
N ALA A 67 -10.15 9.32 5.25
CA ALA A 67 -9.71 10.71 5.31
C ALA A 67 -8.47 10.99 4.44
N GLY A 68 -7.69 9.94 4.13
CA GLY A 68 -6.51 10.03 3.29
C GLY A 68 -5.65 8.78 3.37
N ILE A 69 -4.61 8.74 2.55
CA ILE A 69 -3.62 7.67 2.49
C ILE A 69 -2.24 8.28 2.74
N CYS A 70 -1.37 7.58 3.43
CA CYS A 70 0.03 7.97 3.49
C CYS A 70 1.00 6.79 3.39
N SER A 71 2.24 7.10 3.01
CA SER A 71 3.31 6.11 2.96
C SER A 71 4.68 6.66 3.34
N ILE A 72 5.61 5.76 3.61
CA ILE A 72 7.01 6.13 3.77
C ILE A 72 7.61 6.40 2.38
N LEU A 73 7.43 5.48 1.43
CA LEU A 73 7.91 5.62 0.05
C LEU A 73 6.80 5.61 -0.99
N ASN A 74 6.91 6.55 -1.95
CA ASN A 74 6.16 6.55 -3.21
C ASN A 74 7.09 6.15 -4.37
N ARG A 75 6.82 4.99 -4.97
CA ARG A 75 7.48 4.46 -6.19
C ARG A 75 6.53 4.39 -7.38
N SER A 76 5.36 5.03 -7.30
CA SER A 76 4.33 4.93 -8.32
C SER A 76 4.61 5.69 -9.62
N GLY A 77 5.61 6.58 -9.60
CA GLY A 77 5.85 7.53 -10.69
C GLY A 77 4.80 8.65 -10.79
N ARG A 78 3.82 8.69 -9.88
CA ARG A 78 2.75 9.68 -9.81
C ARG A 78 2.77 10.38 -8.45
N GLN A 79 2.43 11.66 -8.42
CA GLN A 79 2.34 12.41 -7.15
C GLN A 79 1.24 11.83 -6.25
N SER A 80 0.07 11.52 -6.82
CA SER A 80 -1.00 10.75 -6.16
C SER A 80 -1.44 9.59 -7.06
N PRO A 81 -1.23 8.32 -6.67
CA PRO A 81 -1.71 7.18 -7.44
C PRO A 81 -3.21 6.88 -7.22
N PHE A 82 -3.89 7.65 -6.36
CA PHE A 82 -5.26 7.41 -5.91
C PHE A 82 -6.30 8.41 -6.46
N GLY A 83 -5.87 9.33 -7.35
CA GLY A 83 -6.70 10.41 -7.85
C GLY A 83 -6.64 11.67 -6.97
N GLU A 84 -7.45 12.68 -7.31
CA GLU A 84 -7.48 13.98 -6.64
C GLU A 84 -8.40 13.99 -5.40
N GLU A 85 -9.39 13.08 -5.36
CA GLU A 85 -10.40 13.01 -4.30
C GLU A 85 -9.87 12.39 -3.00
N VAL A 86 -8.74 11.67 -3.08
CA VAL A 86 -8.12 11.00 -1.93
C VAL A 86 -6.81 11.70 -1.59
N PRO A 87 -6.76 12.47 -0.48
CA PRO A 87 -5.53 13.09 -0.02
C PRO A 87 -4.44 12.04 0.17
N TYR A 88 -3.27 12.28 -0.41
CA TYR A 88 -2.13 11.37 -0.33
C TYR A 88 -0.84 12.10 0.02
N PHE A 89 -0.10 11.54 0.98
CA PHE A 89 1.18 12.07 1.43
C PHE A 89 2.22 10.95 1.53
N SER A 90 3.41 11.16 0.97
CA SER A 90 4.56 10.27 1.16
C SER A 90 5.74 11.01 1.78
N LEU A 91 6.49 10.36 2.66
CA LEU A 91 7.71 10.94 3.23
C LEU A 91 8.83 11.08 2.18
N LEU A 92 8.91 10.13 1.25
CA LEU A 92 9.91 10.11 0.18
C LEU A 92 9.30 9.65 -1.14
N GLU A 93 9.59 10.39 -2.21
CA GLU A 93 9.31 9.95 -3.58
C GLU A 93 10.61 9.45 -4.22
N VAL A 94 10.61 8.22 -4.73
CA VAL A 94 11.76 7.64 -5.42
C VAL A 94 11.35 7.20 -6.81
N ARG A 95 12.04 7.73 -7.81
CA ARG A 95 11.88 7.34 -9.22
C ARG A 95 13.10 6.54 -9.64
N PHE A 96 12.85 5.31 -10.07
CA PHE A 96 13.86 4.48 -10.71
C PHE A 96 13.57 4.45 -12.22
N PRO A 97 14.60 4.47 -13.07
CA PRO A 97 14.41 4.18 -14.48
C PRO A 97 13.91 2.74 -14.64
N THR A 98 12.85 2.58 -15.42
CA THR A 98 12.35 1.27 -15.83
C THR A 98 12.92 0.98 -17.22
N PHE A 99 13.54 -0.17 -17.39
CA PHE A 99 14.11 -0.60 -18.66
C PHE A 99 13.26 -1.72 -19.26
N SER A 100 13.09 -1.70 -20.59
CA SER A 100 12.65 -2.89 -21.32
C SER A 100 13.78 -3.93 -21.33
N GLU A 101 13.48 -5.17 -21.72
CA GLU A 101 14.53 -6.20 -21.86
C GLU A 101 15.63 -5.78 -22.84
N THR A 102 15.25 -5.10 -23.94
CA THR A 102 16.19 -4.64 -24.98
C THR A 102 16.99 -3.41 -24.56
N ASP A 103 16.46 -2.58 -23.66
CA ASP A 103 17.10 -1.33 -23.24
C ASP A 103 17.84 -1.44 -21.89
N CYS A 104 17.81 -2.61 -21.26
CA CYS A 104 18.43 -2.81 -19.95
C CYS A 104 19.95 -2.96 -20.07
N PRO A 105 20.74 -2.01 -19.50
CA PRO A 105 22.20 -2.03 -19.62
C PRO A 105 22.83 -3.25 -18.95
N PHE A 106 22.17 -3.83 -17.95
CA PHE A 106 22.64 -5.03 -17.25
C PHE A 106 22.24 -6.33 -17.96
N CYS A 107 21.08 -6.37 -18.63
CA CYS A 107 20.71 -7.50 -19.48
C CYS A 107 21.68 -7.64 -20.66
N ALA A 108 22.06 -6.53 -21.29
CA ALA A 108 23.06 -6.52 -22.37
C ALA A 108 24.44 -7.06 -21.91
N GLN A 109 24.75 -6.94 -20.61
CA GLN A 109 25.98 -7.45 -20.00
C GLN A 109 25.86 -8.91 -19.53
N GLY A 110 24.69 -9.54 -19.67
CA GLY A 110 24.44 -10.90 -19.20
C GLY A 110 24.51 -11.06 -17.68
N ILE A 111 24.31 -9.98 -16.92
CA ILE A 111 24.32 -10.03 -15.45
C ILE A 111 23.06 -10.82 -15.00
N PRO A 112 23.22 -11.90 -14.20
CA PRO A 112 22.09 -12.68 -13.72
C PRO A 112 21.11 -11.83 -12.91
N ILE A 113 19.81 -11.99 -13.17
CA ILE A 113 18.76 -11.35 -12.38
C ILE A 113 18.58 -12.14 -11.10
N ASP A 114 18.78 -11.46 -9.96
CA ASP A 114 18.31 -11.96 -8.68
C ASP A 114 16.92 -11.40 -8.42
N ALA A 115 15.93 -12.27 -8.19
CA ALA A 115 14.53 -11.88 -8.01
C ALA A 115 14.19 -11.82 -6.51
N PRO A 116 14.14 -10.63 -5.89
CA PRO A 116 13.75 -10.51 -4.49
C PRO A 116 12.24 -10.75 -4.32
N GLY A 117 11.86 -11.80 -3.57
CA GLY A 117 10.48 -12.08 -3.18
C GLY A 117 10.07 -13.54 -3.38
N THR A 118 8.90 -13.91 -2.85
CA THR A 118 8.39 -15.30 -2.88
C THR A 118 7.79 -15.73 -4.22
N ARG A 119 7.63 -14.80 -5.18
CA ARG A 119 7.24 -15.13 -6.55
C ARG A 119 8.51 -15.37 -7.36
N ARG A 120 8.75 -16.64 -7.71
CA ARG A 120 9.88 -17.02 -8.56
C ARG A 120 9.75 -16.33 -9.90
N ALA A 121 10.84 -15.74 -10.39
CA ALA A 121 10.92 -15.31 -11.77
C ALA A 121 10.85 -16.56 -12.67
N GLY A 122 9.82 -16.67 -13.52
CA GLY A 122 9.75 -17.69 -14.57
C GLY A 122 8.56 -18.66 -14.58
N GLU A 123 7.42 -18.34 -13.97
CA GLU A 123 6.13 -19.03 -14.21
C GLU A 123 5.05 -18.05 -14.71
#